data_AF-A0A950F654-F1
#
_entry.id   AF-A0A950F654-F1
#
_cell.length_a   1.000
_cell.length_b   1.000
_cell.length_c   1.000
_cell.angle_alpha   90.00
_cell.angle_beta   90.00
_cell.angle_gamma   90.00
#
_symmetry.space_group_name_H-M   'P 1'
#
loop_
_entity.id
_entity.type
_entity.pdbx_description
1 polymer ?
#
loop_
_entity_poly.entity_id
_entity_poly.type
_entity_poly.pdbx_seq_one_letter_code
_entity_poly.pdbx_strand_id
1 'polypeptide(L)'
;DRAATGQWVLQERVQPTYGSYTVFDATAVERGAPVRRLIADCNAYLFRGALGGILTRLSETAVINVSQGGQAIPTFVIAPSA
;
A
#
# COMPACT_ATOMS: atom_id res chain seq x y z
N ASP A 1 -17.71 2.40 27.25
CA ASP A 1 -16.57 1.77 26.55
C ASP A 1 -17.03 1.32 25.17
N ARG A 2 -16.45 1.84 24.08
CA ARG A 2 -16.98 1.62 22.71
C ARG A 2 -16.68 0.21 22.17
N ALA A 3 -15.73 -0.51 22.78
CA ALA A 3 -15.37 -1.87 22.36
C ALA A 3 -16.50 -2.89 22.59
N ALA A 4 -17.42 -2.64 23.52
CA ALA A 4 -18.45 -3.59 23.92
C ALA A 4 -19.60 -3.77 22.89
N THR A 5 -19.65 -2.95 21.83
CA THR A 5 -20.75 -2.99 20.85
C THR A 5 -20.52 -3.99 19.70
N GLY A 6 -19.37 -4.68 19.67
CA GLY A 6 -19.00 -5.57 18.56
C GLY A 6 -18.69 -4.85 17.24
N GLN A 7 -18.70 -3.52 17.23
CA GLN A 7 -18.40 -2.68 16.06
C GLN A 7 -16.91 -2.33 15.94
N TRP A 8 -16.12 -2.72 16.92
CA TRP A 8 -14.71 -2.39 17.03
C TRP A 8 -13.90 -3.65 17.28
N VAL A 9 -12.73 -3.70 16.66
CA VAL A 9 -11.72 -4.73 16.93
C VAL A 9 -10.47 -4.04 17.46
N LEU A 10 -9.80 -4.69 18.42
CA LEU A 10 -8.46 -4.31 18.85
C LEU A 10 -7.48 -5.30 18.28
N GLN A 11 -6.35 -4.80 17.79
CA GLN A 11 -5.25 -5.61 17.28
C GLN A 11 -3.95 -5.09 17.87
N GLU A 12 -3.00 -6.00 18.11
CA GLU A 12 -1.61 -5.61 18.36
C GLU A 12 -1.07 -4.78 17.20
N ARG A 13 -0.34 -3.71 17.52
CA ARG A 13 0.25 -2.86 16.49
C ARG A 13 1.40 -3.59 15.80
N VAL A 14 1.20 -3.91 14.52
CA VAL A 14 2.27 -4.38 13.64
C VAL A 14 2.96 -3.19 12.98
N GLN A 15 4.29 -3.22 12.89
CA GLN A 15 5.04 -2.18 12.20
C GLN A 15 4.80 -2.27 10.68
N PRO A 16 4.38 -1.18 10.02
CA PRO A 16 4.20 -1.19 8.57
C PRO A 16 5.53 -1.38 7.84
N THR A 17 5.46 -2.01 6.67
CA THR A 17 6.60 -2.07 5.74
C THR A 17 6.71 -0.75 5.01
N TYR A 18 7.94 -0.22 4.90
CA TYR A 18 8.23 1.00 4.16
C TYR A 18 9.14 0.72 2.97
N GLY A 19 8.92 1.45 1.88
CA GLY A 19 9.80 1.44 0.71
C GLY A 19 10.05 2.85 0.18
N SER A 20 11.04 2.98 -0.69
CA SER A 20 11.35 4.24 -1.39
C SER A 20 10.73 4.20 -2.77
N TYR A 21 9.81 5.14 -3.04
CA TYR A 21 9.06 5.19 -4.29
C TYR A 21 9.09 6.58 -4.88
N THR A 22 9.13 6.65 -6.20
CA THR A 22 8.99 7.89 -6.95
C THR A 22 7.54 8.37 -6.89
N VAL A 23 7.32 9.62 -6.47
CA VAL A 23 6.00 10.25 -6.44
C VAL A 23 5.91 11.27 -7.57
N PHE A 24 4.90 11.12 -8.42
CA PHE A 24 4.64 12.01 -9.54
C PHE A 24 3.55 13.03 -9.15
N ASP A 25 3.87 14.31 -9.23
CA ASP A 25 2.92 15.42 -9.04
C ASP A 25 2.54 15.99 -10.42
N ALA A 26 1.37 15.60 -10.91
CA ALA A 26 0.87 16.06 -12.20
C ALA A 26 0.63 17.58 -12.24
N THR A 27 0.50 18.23 -11.08
CA THR A 27 0.30 19.68 -10.99
C THR A 27 1.60 20.47 -10.98
N ALA A 28 2.74 19.78 -10.87
CA ALA A 28 4.04 20.43 -10.84
C ALA A 28 5.15 19.56 -11.43
N VAL A 29 4.94 19.17 -12.68
CA VAL A 29 5.88 18.37 -13.49
C VAL A 29 7.30 18.97 -13.48
N GLU A 30 7.43 20.30 -13.51
CA GLU A 30 8.71 21.02 -13.50
C GLU A 30 9.56 20.77 -12.25
N ARG A 31 8.94 20.34 -11.13
CA ARG A 31 9.66 19.98 -9.90
C ARG A 31 10.31 18.60 -9.96
N GLY A 32 10.09 17.85 -11.04
CA GLY A 32 10.51 16.47 -11.17
C GLY A 32 9.71 15.52 -10.28
N ALA A 33 10.21 14.29 -10.15
CA ALA A 33 9.53 13.23 -9.40
C ALA A 33 10.41 12.81 -8.20
N PRO A 34 10.19 13.37 -7.00
CA PRO A 34 11.01 13.06 -5.84
C PRO A 34 10.78 11.62 -5.39
N VAL A 35 11.84 11.00 -4.87
CA VAL A 35 11.74 9.73 -4.15
C VAL A 35 11.29 10.01 -2.72
N ARG A 36 10.25 9.32 -2.27
CA ARG A 36 9.71 9.41 -0.90
C ARG A 36 9.68 8.06 -0.23
N ARG A 37 9.84 8.07 1.09
CA ARG A 37 9.61 6.89 1.92
C ARG A 37 8.11 6.76 2.21
N LEU A 38 7.49 5.70 1.71
CA LEU A 38 6.06 5.45 1.82
C LEU A 38 5.80 4.11 2.50
N ILE A 39 4.65 3.97 3.15
CA ILE A 39 4.16 2.64 3.53
C ILE A 39 3.84 1.88 2.25
N ALA A 40 4.21 0.60 2.22
CA ALA A 40 3.87 -0.33 1.16
C ALA A 40 3.09 -1.51 1.74
N ASP A 41 1.90 -1.73 1.19
CA ASP A 41 1.08 -2.92 1.44
C ASP A 41 0.99 -3.74 0.15
N CYS A 42 1.10 -5.06 0.29
CA CYS A 42 1.19 -6.01 -0.82
C CYS A 42 0.16 -7.12 -0.58
N ASN A 43 -1.04 -6.93 -1.13
CA ASN A 43 -2.19 -7.78 -0.87
C ASN A 43 -2.34 -8.82 -1.99
N ALA A 44 -2.33 -10.11 -1.64
CA ALA A 44 -2.58 -11.18 -2.59
C ALA A 44 -4.07 -11.35 -2.89
N TYR A 45 -4.40 -11.57 -4.15
CA TYR A 45 -5.72 -12.07 -4.55
C TYR A 45 -5.68 -13.60 -4.65
N LEU A 46 -6.60 -14.25 -3.94
CA LEU A 46 -6.79 -15.69 -3.99
C LEU A 46 -8.12 -16.02 -4.67
N PHE A 47 -8.07 -16.83 -5.73
CA PHE A 47 -9.25 -17.36 -6.41
C PHE A 47 -9.28 -18.87 -6.20
N ARG A 48 -10.27 -19.34 -5.44
CA ARG A 48 -10.44 -20.77 -5.10
C ARG A 48 -9.17 -21.39 -4.49
N GLY A 49 -8.46 -20.62 -3.66
CA GLY A 49 -7.23 -21.03 -2.99
C GLY A 49 -5.95 -20.87 -3.81
N ALA A 50 -6.03 -20.49 -5.09
CA ALA A 50 -4.87 -20.21 -5.93
C ALA A 50 -4.56 -18.71 -6.01
N LEU A 51 -3.27 -18.35 -6.05
CA LEU A 51 -2.84 -16.97 -6.28
C LEU A 51 -3.25 -16.53 -7.69
N GLY A 52 -4.05 -15.47 -7.78
CA GLY A 52 -4.43 -14.86 -9.07
C GLY A 52 -3.88 -13.47 -9.31
N GLY A 53 -3.13 -12.90 -8.36
CA GLY A 53 -2.48 -11.61 -8.55
C GLY A 53 -2.12 -10.95 -7.24
N ILE A 54 -1.48 -9.78 -7.35
CA ILE A 54 -1.02 -8.98 -6.22
C ILE A 54 -1.43 -7.53 -6.49
N LEU A 55 -1.97 -6.88 -5.47
CA LEU A 55 -2.19 -5.44 -5.43
C LEU A 55 -1.16 -4.81 -4.51
N THR A 56 -0.38 -3.86 -5.02
CA THR A 56 0.47 -3.01 -4.18
C THR A 56 -0.21 -1.65 -3.95
N ARG A 57 -0.28 -1.22 -2.69
CA ARG A 57 -0.76 0.10 -2.29
C ARG A 57 0.30 0.87 -1.55
N LEU A 58 0.33 2.19 -1.76
CA LEU A 58 1.25 3.12 -1.12
C LEU A 58 0.48 4.18 -0.30
N SER A 59 1.08 4.65 0.80
CA SER A 59 0.56 5.79 1.57
C SER A 59 1.69 6.60 2.20
N GLU A 60 1.49 7.92 2.27
CA GLU A 60 2.35 8.85 3.03
C GLU A 60 2.04 8.82 4.54
N THR A 61 0.90 8.26 4.94
CA THR A 61 0.46 8.19 6.33
C THR A 61 0.43 6.75 6.83
N ALA A 62 0.20 6.57 8.13
CA ALA A 62 0.04 5.26 8.75
C ALA A 62 -1.20 4.45 8.27
N VAL A 63 -2.06 5.03 7.44
CA VAL A 63 -3.30 4.42 6.95
C VAL A 63 -3.27 4.29 5.43
N ILE A 64 -3.50 3.07 4.93
CA ILE A 64 -3.38 2.72 3.50
C ILE A 64 -4.65 2.96 2.67
N ASN A 65 -5.75 3.33 3.32
CA ASN A 65 -7.05 3.45 2.67
C ASN A 65 -7.08 4.63 1.69
N VAL A 66 -7.82 4.48 0.59
CA VAL A 66 -8.03 5.53 -0.41
C VAL A 66 -8.66 6.79 0.19
N SER A 67 -9.53 6.62 1.19
CA SER A 67 -10.16 7.72 1.93
C SER A 67 -9.17 8.55 2.75
N GLN A 68 -7.93 8.07 2.91
CA GLN A 68 -6.83 8.73 3.62
C GLN A 68 -5.63 8.98 2.69
N GLY A 69 -5.86 8.99 1.37
CA GLY A 69 -4.84 9.30 0.37
C GLY A 69 -3.97 8.12 -0.08
N GLY A 70 -4.27 6.90 0.37
CA GLY A 70 -3.62 5.71 -0.14
C GLY A 70 -3.95 5.44 -1.61
N GLN A 71 -2.99 4.92 -2.38
CA GLN A 71 -3.13 4.72 -3.83
C GLN A 71 -2.59 3.36 -4.25
N ALA A 72 -3.19 2.78 -5.28
CA ALA A 72 -2.68 1.57 -5.92
C ALA A 72 -1.58 1.92 -6.94
N ILE A 73 -0.57 1.08 -7.04
CA ILE A 73 0.47 1.16 -8.08
C ILE A 73 0.56 -0.18 -8.83
N PRO A 74 1.10 -0.19 -10.07
CA PRO A 74 1.42 -1.44 -10.74
C PRO A 74 2.42 -2.27 -9.93
N THR A 75 2.15 -3.57 -9.82
CA THR A 75 3.05 -4.55 -9.21
C THR A 75 3.73 -5.37 -10.29
N PHE A 76 5.06 -5.44 -10.26
CA PHE A 76 5.84 -6.22 -11.22
C PHE A 76 6.42 -7.46 -10.52
N VAL A 77 6.20 -8.63 -11.11
CA VAL A 77 6.85 -9.87 -10.72
C VAL A 77 8.01 -10.09 -11.67
N ILE A 78 9.24 -10.03 -11.15
CA ILE A 78 10.46 -10.19 -11.94
C ILE A 78 10.90 -11.66 -11.83
N ALA A 79 11.00 -12.35 -12.97
CA ALA A 79 11.66 -13.64 -13.04
C ALA A 79 13.16 -13.43 -13.35
N PRO A 80 14.08 -14.25 -12.80
CA PRO A 80 15.47 -14.23 -13.24
C PRO A 80 15.54 -14.45 -14.75
N SER A 81 16.34 -13.65 -15.47
CA SER A 81 16.73 -14.04 -16.82
C SER A 81 17.75 -15.17 -16.72
N ALA A 82 17.68 -16.13 -17.64
CA ALA A 82 18.73 -17.13 -17.84
C ALA A 82 20.07 -16.46 -18.22
#